data_AF-A0A5C1AH05-F1
#
_entry.id   AF-A0A5C1AH05-F1
#
_cell.length_a   1.000
_cell.length_b   1.000
_cell.length_c   1.000
_cell.angle_alpha   90.00
_cell.angle_beta   90.00
_cell.angle_gamma   90.00
#
_symmetry.space_group_name_H-M   'P 1'
#
loop_
_entity.id
_entity.type
_entity.pdbx_description
1 polymer ?
#
loop_
_entity_poly.entity_id
_entity_poly.type
_entity_poly.pdbx_seq_one_letter_code
_entity_poly.pdbx_strand_id
1 'polypeptide(L)'
;MSLFTRRSVIQHGAACLGLPLGFSALADDPKPTVVPKVDPYADAKFVDGPPPKIASGSFTVVVLPDTQNYCASHPDQYMAQTKWIVDQKAERNIACVLHLGDITNNNNAKQWEVAVKAMKQLDGHVPYFLSLGNHDYGTNGGCQTRATMFNDYFHVKDYRSLPTFGGTYDKEPERLENSFHRFEAGGRKFLVICLEFGPRTDVLRWANKVAEENADREAILVTHVYMYNDDTRYNWAAKATKQTWNPHSYGVAKATADDINDGEELWKKLVSKHGNFIMTLNGHVLGDGLGKLVSQTPDKRDVAQMLVNFQMKPKGGDGWLRLLEFKADGRAVEVSDYSPTRNQQNVSVQNHFTVAPSKVAKA
;
A
#
# COMPACT_ATOMS: atom_id res chain seq x y z
N MET A 1 -26.66 20.93 6.03
CA MET A 1 -25.31 21.23 6.56
C MET A 1 -24.31 20.95 5.44
N SER A 2 -23.57 21.99 5.07
CA SER A 2 -22.96 22.18 3.75
C SER A 2 -21.79 21.24 3.45
N LEU A 3 -21.86 20.61 2.27
CA LEU A 3 -20.76 19.92 1.59
C LEU A 3 -19.65 20.94 1.28
N PHE A 4 -18.49 20.81 1.92
CA PHE A 4 -17.28 21.50 1.47
C PHE A 4 -16.57 20.63 0.44
N THR A 5 -16.87 20.83 -0.83
CA THR A 5 -16.08 20.31 -1.94
C THR A 5 -14.77 21.08 -2.04
N ARG A 6 -13.63 20.37 -1.90
CA ARG A 6 -12.28 20.92 -2.07
C ARG A 6 -12.07 21.43 -3.51
N ARG A 7 -11.79 22.72 -3.65
CA ARG A 7 -11.06 23.32 -4.78
C ARG A 7 -9.88 24.12 -4.20
N SER A 8 -8.66 23.65 -4.40
CA SER A 8 -7.49 24.55 -4.49
C SER A 8 -6.33 23.85 -5.21
N VAL A 9 -6.18 24.26 -6.47
CA VAL A 9 -4.94 24.49 -7.25
C VAL A 9 -3.85 23.42 -7.21
N ILE A 10 -3.78 22.61 -8.28
CA ILE A 10 -2.53 22.06 -8.82
C ILE A 10 -2.56 22.27 -10.34
N GLN A 11 -1.72 23.17 -10.86
CA GLN A 11 -1.46 23.31 -12.28
C GLN A 11 0.00 22.91 -12.58
N HIS A 12 0.08 21.89 -13.44
CA HIS A 12 1.10 21.50 -14.43
C HIS A 12 2.54 22.02 -14.34
N GLY A 13 3.48 21.08 -14.49
CA GLY A 13 4.80 21.32 -15.07
C GLY A 13 5.23 20.13 -15.94
N ALA A 14 4.96 20.17 -17.24
CA ALA A 14 5.63 19.34 -18.24
C ALA A 14 5.55 20.01 -19.62
N ALA A 15 6.70 20.45 -20.16
CA ALA A 15 6.93 20.57 -21.59
C ALA A 15 8.44 20.74 -21.86
N CYS A 16 8.99 19.88 -22.73
CA CYS A 16 10.30 20.06 -23.37
C CYS A 16 10.13 20.10 -24.90
N LEU A 17 10.99 20.92 -25.51
CA LEU A 17 11.53 20.94 -26.88
C LEU A 17 10.92 21.86 -27.96
N GLY A 18 11.78 22.76 -28.47
CA GLY A 18 11.74 23.33 -29.82
C GLY A 18 12.26 24.78 -29.95
N LEU A 19 13.54 24.98 -30.30
CA LEU A 19 14.18 26.26 -30.67
C LEU A 19 13.87 26.67 -32.14
N PRO A 20 14.02 27.96 -32.55
CA PRO A 20 15.31 28.48 -33.04
C PRO A 20 15.67 29.94 -32.64
N LEU A 21 16.93 30.28 -32.97
CA LEU A 21 17.79 31.40 -32.58
C LEU A 21 17.29 32.83 -32.85
N GLY A 22 17.62 33.76 -31.93
CA GLY A 22 17.60 35.22 -32.11
C GLY A 22 18.48 35.93 -31.07
N PHE A 23 19.27 36.92 -31.50
CA PHE A 23 20.36 37.57 -30.75
C PHE A 23 19.92 38.48 -29.58
N SER A 24 20.83 38.61 -28.61
CA SER A 24 20.80 39.27 -27.29
C SER A 24 20.03 40.57 -27.08
N ALA A 25 19.34 40.61 -25.93
CA ALA A 25 19.48 41.69 -24.95
C ALA A 25 19.59 41.05 -23.55
N LEU A 26 20.66 41.39 -22.80
CA LEU A 26 20.89 40.93 -21.44
C LEU A 26 19.86 41.59 -20.50
N ALA A 27 18.73 40.91 -20.30
CA ALA A 27 17.87 41.14 -19.16
C ALA A 27 18.33 40.22 -18.03
N ASP A 28 18.45 40.74 -16.80
CA ASP A 28 18.72 39.94 -15.61
C ASP A 28 17.80 38.72 -15.58
N ASP A 29 18.37 37.52 -15.57
CA ASP A 29 17.62 36.28 -15.44
C ASP A 29 16.72 36.38 -14.20
N PRO A 30 15.40 36.18 -14.31
CA PRO A 30 14.54 36.13 -13.13
C PRO A 30 15.07 35.02 -12.23
N LYS A 31 15.48 35.39 -11.01
CA LYS A 31 15.90 34.45 -9.97
C LYS A 31 14.90 33.30 -9.95
N PRO A 32 15.33 32.03 -10.01
CA PRO A 32 14.42 30.91 -10.01
C PRO A 32 13.49 31.06 -8.82
N THR A 33 12.20 31.17 -9.09
CA THR A 33 11.16 31.19 -8.08
C THR A 33 11.33 29.92 -7.27
N VAL A 34 11.80 30.07 -6.03
CA VAL A 34 11.86 28.98 -5.07
C VAL A 34 10.41 28.58 -4.82
N VAL A 35 9.95 27.53 -5.49
CA VAL A 35 8.69 26.88 -5.15
C VAL A 35 8.85 26.46 -3.69
N PRO A 36 8.02 26.96 -2.76
CA PRO A 36 8.14 26.60 -1.35
C PRO A 36 8.11 25.08 -1.26
N LYS A 37 9.13 24.50 -0.62
CA LYS A 37 9.10 23.06 -0.30
C LYS A 37 7.89 22.85 0.60
N VAL A 38 6.86 22.20 0.07
CA VAL A 38 5.65 21.90 0.84
C VAL A 38 6.11 21.08 2.05
N ASP A 39 5.81 21.59 3.25
CA ASP A 39 6.13 20.87 4.48
C ASP A 39 5.36 19.53 4.46
N PRO A 40 6.06 18.38 4.45
CA PRO A 40 5.41 17.08 4.42
C PRO A 40 4.55 16.78 5.66
N TYR A 41 4.64 17.61 6.71
CA TYR A 41 3.86 17.52 7.93
C TYR A 41 2.96 18.74 8.18
N ALA A 42 2.66 19.52 7.14
CA ALA A 42 1.85 20.75 7.28
C ALA A 42 0.50 20.54 7.99
N ASP A 43 -0.10 19.36 7.87
CA ASP A 43 -1.39 18.98 8.46
C ASP A 43 -1.27 18.03 9.66
N ALA A 44 -0.04 17.67 10.05
CA ALA A 44 0.21 16.70 11.11
C ALA A 44 -0.13 17.27 12.49
N LYS A 45 -0.66 16.40 13.36
CA LYS A 45 -0.87 16.71 14.78
C LYS A 45 -0.14 15.65 15.59
N PHE A 46 1.05 15.97 16.07
CA PHE A 46 1.86 14.99 16.79
C PHE A 46 1.48 14.88 18.26
N VAL A 47 1.46 13.64 18.74
CA VAL A 47 1.37 13.29 20.16
C VAL A 47 2.53 12.37 20.47
N ASP A 48 3.30 12.69 21.51
CA ASP A 48 4.43 11.87 21.92
C ASP A 48 3.98 10.55 22.56
N GLY A 49 4.78 9.51 22.32
CA GLY A 49 4.54 8.17 22.82
C GLY A 49 3.67 7.30 21.90
N PRO A 50 3.63 5.99 22.21
CA PRO A 50 2.86 5.03 21.43
C PRO A 50 1.34 5.20 21.63
N PRO A 51 0.51 4.74 20.67
CA PRO A 51 -0.93 4.75 20.84
C PRO A 51 -1.35 3.92 22.05
N PRO A 52 -2.52 4.20 22.65
CA PRO A 52 -3.03 3.45 23.79
C PRO A 52 -2.98 1.94 23.59
N LYS A 53 -2.91 1.20 24.70
CA LYS A 53 -3.03 -0.26 24.66
C LYS A 53 -4.38 -0.65 24.06
N ILE A 54 -4.39 -1.72 23.28
CA ILE A 54 -5.61 -2.22 22.68
C ILE A 54 -6.54 -2.80 23.75
N ALA A 55 -7.85 -2.77 23.49
CA ALA A 55 -8.81 -3.39 24.40
C ALA A 55 -8.69 -4.91 24.39
N SER A 56 -9.06 -5.58 25.49
CA SER A 56 -9.13 -7.04 25.54
C SER A 56 -10.07 -7.57 24.44
N GLY A 57 -9.64 -8.60 23.72
CA GLY A 57 -10.37 -9.15 22.57
C GLY A 57 -10.15 -8.42 21.25
N SER A 58 -9.51 -7.23 21.24
CA SER A 58 -9.02 -6.60 20.02
C SER A 58 -7.75 -7.31 19.50
N PHE A 59 -7.42 -7.06 18.23
CA PHE A 59 -6.13 -7.42 17.64
C PHE A 59 -5.69 -6.36 16.64
N THR A 60 -4.40 -6.34 16.31
CA THR A 60 -3.84 -5.34 15.37
C THR A 60 -3.31 -6.00 14.11
N VAL A 61 -3.55 -5.38 12.97
CA VAL A 61 -2.81 -5.62 11.72
C VAL A 61 -1.93 -4.40 11.47
N VAL A 62 -0.63 -4.62 11.26
CA VAL A 62 0.32 -3.54 10.94
C VAL A 62 0.46 -3.41 9.43
N VAL A 63 0.51 -2.18 8.93
CA VAL A 63 0.69 -1.88 7.51
C VAL A 63 1.99 -1.12 7.31
N LEU A 64 2.85 -1.65 6.44
CA LEU A 64 4.12 -1.06 6.03
C LEU A 64 4.03 -0.59 4.57
N PRO A 65 3.98 0.72 4.33
CA PRO A 65 3.95 1.26 2.97
C PRO A 65 5.34 1.70 2.49
N ASP A 66 5.65 1.45 1.22
CA ASP A 66 6.64 2.19 0.43
C ASP A 66 8.01 2.35 1.12
N THR A 67 8.63 1.23 1.52
CA THR A 67 9.90 1.20 2.28
C THR A 67 11.13 1.46 1.42
N GLN A 68 10.97 1.72 0.13
CA GLN A 68 12.05 1.82 -0.86
C GLN A 68 13.20 2.73 -0.45
N ASN A 69 12.88 3.86 0.19
CA ASN A 69 13.85 4.87 0.62
C ASN A 69 14.62 4.42 1.86
N TYR A 70 14.03 3.55 2.70
CA TYR A 70 14.76 2.91 3.79
C TYR A 70 15.80 1.94 3.23
N CYS A 71 15.43 1.11 2.24
CA CYS A 71 16.40 0.25 1.56
C CYS A 71 17.50 1.02 0.84
N ALA A 72 17.17 2.16 0.22
CA ALA A 72 18.12 2.95 -0.53
C ALA A 72 19.09 3.74 0.36
N SER A 73 18.62 4.29 1.49
CA SER A 73 19.37 5.32 2.22
C SER A 73 19.17 5.36 3.74
N HIS A 74 18.13 4.71 4.28
CA HIS A 74 17.79 4.78 5.70
C HIS A 74 17.48 3.39 6.30
N PRO A 75 18.41 2.42 6.20
CA PRO A 75 18.16 1.05 6.65
C PRO A 75 17.85 0.96 8.15
N ASP A 76 18.35 1.90 8.95
CA ASP A 76 18.04 2.04 10.37
C ASP A 76 16.53 2.24 10.63
N GLN A 77 15.83 2.97 9.76
CA GLN A 77 14.39 3.18 9.88
C GLN A 77 13.62 1.87 9.66
N TYR A 78 14.02 1.09 8.65
CA TYR A 78 13.38 -0.19 8.37
C TYR A 78 13.59 -1.18 9.53
N MET A 79 14.84 -1.32 9.99
CA MET A 79 15.18 -2.20 11.11
C MET A 79 14.45 -1.79 12.40
N ALA A 80 14.29 -0.49 12.65
CA ALA A 80 13.55 -0.01 13.81
C ALA A 80 12.04 -0.31 13.72
N GLN A 81 11.43 -0.18 12.53
CA GLN A 81 10.03 -0.57 12.31
C GLN A 81 9.79 -2.04 12.61
N THR A 82 10.56 -2.92 11.97
CA THR A 82 10.38 -4.37 12.11
C THR A 82 10.72 -4.85 13.52
N LYS A 83 11.77 -4.30 14.15
CA LYS A 83 12.06 -4.59 15.56
C LYS A 83 10.90 -4.17 16.48
N TRP A 84 10.37 -2.96 16.31
CA TRP A 84 9.26 -2.49 17.13
C TRP A 84 8.02 -3.39 17.01
N ILE A 85 7.73 -3.88 15.79
CA ILE A 85 6.62 -4.84 15.57
C ILE A 85 6.84 -6.11 16.40
N VAL A 86 8.05 -6.69 16.40
CA VAL A 86 8.37 -7.86 17.23
C VAL A 86 8.19 -7.55 18.71
N ASP A 87 8.76 -6.43 19.18
CA ASP A 87 8.70 -6.03 20.59
C ASP A 87 7.24 -5.79 21.07
N GLN A 88 6.35 -5.39 20.16
CA GLN A 88 4.96 -5.05 20.47
C GLN A 88 3.96 -6.16 20.14
N LYS A 89 4.41 -7.30 19.61
CA LYS A 89 3.57 -8.43 19.20
C LYS A 89 2.58 -8.83 20.30
N ALA A 90 3.04 -9.03 21.53
CA ALA A 90 2.19 -9.47 22.63
C ALA A 90 1.23 -8.36 23.10
N GLU A 91 1.75 -7.17 23.38
CA GLU A 91 0.98 -6.06 23.96
C GLU A 91 -0.11 -5.50 23.03
N ARG A 92 0.12 -5.59 21.72
CA ARG A 92 -0.83 -5.13 20.69
C ARG A 92 -1.55 -6.27 19.99
N ASN A 93 -1.35 -7.52 20.43
CA ASN A 93 -1.91 -8.71 19.79
C ASN A 93 -1.79 -8.64 18.26
N ILE A 94 -0.57 -8.40 17.76
CA ILE A 94 -0.34 -8.15 16.33
C ILE A 94 -0.58 -9.45 15.57
N ALA A 95 -1.63 -9.52 14.77
CA ALA A 95 -2.01 -10.73 14.04
C ALA A 95 -1.09 -10.98 12.83
N CYS A 96 -0.81 -9.93 12.05
CA CYS A 96 0.07 -9.98 10.88
C CYS A 96 0.56 -8.58 10.47
N VAL A 97 1.49 -8.57 9.52
CA VAL A 97 1.98 -7.37 8.83
C VAL A 97 1.62 -7.43 7.34
N LEU A 98 1.14 -6.31 6.78
CA LEU A 98 0.84 -6.15 5.35
C LEU A 98 1.82 -5.15 4.74
N HIS A 99 2.63 -5.57 3.77
CA HIS A 99 3.53 -4.68 3.05
C HIS A 99 2.91 -4.26 1.71
N LEU A 100 2.78 -2.95 1.46
CA LEU A 100 1.98 -2.44 0.33
C LEU A 100 2.74 -2.34 -1.00
N GLY A 101 4.01 -2.73 -1.05
CA GLY A 101 4.85 -2.67 -2.25
C GLY A 101 5.88 -1.56 -2.18
N ASP A 102 6.63 -1.41 -3.27
CA ASP A 102 7.87 -0.63 -3.34
C ASP A 102 8.79 -0.94 -2.15
N ILE A 103 9.13 -2.23 -2.05
CA ILE A 103 10.05 -2.73 -1.03
C ILE A 103 11.44 -2.14 -1.25
N THR A 104 11.87 -2.06 -2.51
CA THR A 104 13.13 -1.48 -2.97
C THR A 104 12.90 -0.26 -3.84
N ASN A 105 13.92 0.59 -4.02
CA ASN A 105 13.83 1.78 -4.87
C ASN A 105 14.26 1.53 -6.32
N ASN A 106 15.20 0.61 -6.51
CA ASN A 106 15.90 0.43 -7.77
C ASN A 106 15.96 -1.05 -8.19
N ASN A 107 15.24 -1.96 -7.51
CA ASN A 107 15.27 -3.40 -7.77
C ASN A 107 16.71 -3.93 -7.97
N ASN A 108 17.58 -3.72 -6.99
CA ASN A 108 18.98 -4.15 -7.04
C ASN A 108 19.37 -4.95 -5.79
N ALA A 109 20.43 -5.75 -5.93
CA ALA A 109 20.87 -6.69 -4.91
C ALA A 109 21.05 -6.04 -3.53
N LYS A 110 21.75 -4.89 -3.46
CA LYS A 110 22.04 -4.19 -2.21
C LYS A 110 20.75 -3.79 -1.46
N GLN A 111 19.73 -3.35 -2.17
CA GLN A 111 18.47 -2.94 -1.56
C GLN A 111 17.62 -4.13 -1.13
N TRP A 112 17.63 -5.22 -1.91
CA TRP A 112 16.96 -6.46 -1.53
C TRP A 112 17.60 -7.12 -0.30
N GLU A 113 18.93 -7.06 -0.17
CA GLU A 113 19.64 -7.51 1.04
C GLU A 113 19.20 -6.73 2.29
N VAL A 114 19.01 -5.42 2.18
CA VAL A 114 18.47 -4.60 3.27
C VAL A 114 17.02 -4.99 3.59
N ALA A 115 16.18 -5.13 2.57
CA ALA A 115 14.77 -5.49 2.74
C ALA A 115 14.62 -6.84 3.46
N VAL A 116 15.34 -7.87 3.01
CA VAL A 116 15.32 -9.19 3.63
C VAL A 116 15.83 -9.12 5.07
N LYS A 117 16.91 -8.39 5.33
CA LYS A 117 17.45 -8.26 6.69
C LYS A 117 16.44 -7.63 7.65
N ALA A 118 15.69 -6.62 7.21
CA ALA A 118 14.65 -6.00 8.03
C ALA A 118 13.44 -6.92 8.21
N MET A 119 12.85 -7.40 7.11
CA MET A 119 11.63 -8.20 7.15
C MET A 119 11.81 -9.54 7.88
N LYS A 120 12.96 -10.19 7.73
CA LYS A 120 13.25 -11.46 8.44
C LYS A 120 13.42 -11.32 9.94
N GLN A 121 13.43 -10.11 10.51
CA GLN A 121 13.28 -9.95 11.96
C GLN A 121 11.90 -10.43 12.45
N LEU A 122 10.89 -10.44 11.58
CA LEU A 122 9.54 -10.88 11.90
C LEU A 122 9.41 -12.42 11.87
N ASP A 123 10.34 -13.12 11.20
CA ASP A 123 10.31 -14.58 11.07
C ASP A 123 10.22 -15.26 12.45
N GLY A 124 9.29 -16.19 12.61
CA GLY A 124 9.03 -16.88 13.88
C GLY A 124 8.26 -16.07 14.94
N HIS A 125 7.97 -14.79 14.68
CA HIS A 125 7.28 -13.89 15.62
C HIS A 125 5.93 -13.39 15.11
N VAL A 126 5.90 -12.84 13.88
CA VAL A 126 4.71 -12.23 13.27
C VAL A 126 4.66 -12.58 11.78
N PRO A 127 3.60 -13.21 11.27
CA PRO A 127 3.50 -13.48 9.83
C PRO A 127 3.36 -12.16 9.06
N TYR A 128 3.96 -12.08 7.88
CA TYR A 128 3.88 -10.91 7.01
C TYR A 128 3.56 -11.32 5.57
N PHE A 129 2.80 -10.46 4.89
CA PHE A 129 2.32 -10.69 3.53
C PHE A 129 2.78 -9.53 2.64
N LEU A 130 3.40 -9.85 1.52
CA LEU A 130 4.09 -8.89 0.66
C LEU A 130 3.34 -8.70 -0.65
N SER A 131 3.07 -7.44 -0.99
CA SER A 131 2.82 -7.00 -2.37
C SER A 131 4.09 -6.36 -2.93
N LEU A 132 4.21 -6.27 -4.25
CA LEU A 132 5.28 -5.54 -4.94
C LEU A 132 4.74 -4.25 -5.55
N GLY A 133 5.59 -3.23 -5.60
CA GLY A 133 5.30 -1.98 -6.28
C GLY A 133 6.10 -1.82 -7.57
N ASN A 134 5.96 -0.68 -8.25
CA ASN A 134 6.64 -0.45 -9.52
C ASN A 134 8.16 -0.41 -9.38
N HIS A 135 8.69 0.07 -8.25
CA HIS A 135 10.14 0.14 -8.00
C HIS A 135 10.79 -1.23 -7.76
N ASP A 136 9.99 -2.27 -7.54
CA ASP A 136 10.45 -3.65 -7.40
C ASP A 136 10.59 -4.36 -8.76
N TYR A 137 10.23 -3.69 -9.86
CA TYR A 137 10.25 -4.26 -11.21
C TYR A 137 11.17 -3.50 -12.17
N GLY A 138 11.71 -4.25 -13.13
CA GLY A 138 12.54 -3.73 -14.20
C GLY A 138 13.92 -3.28 -13.73
N THR A 139 14.76 -2.93 -14.70
CA THR A 139 16.10 -2.39 -14.43
C THR A 139 15.98 -1.07 -13.69
N ASN A 140 16.74 -0.91 -12.61
CA ASN A 140 16.75 0.29 -11.78
C ASN A 140 15.38 0.68 -11.21
N GLY A 141 14.46 -0.27 -11.02
CA GLY A 141 13.12 -0.01 -10.48
C GLY A 141 12.21 0.79 -11.44
N GLY A 142 12.51 0.76 -12.74
CA GLY A 142 11.80 1.56 -13.72
C GLY A 142 10.45 1.00 -14.19
N CYS A 143 10.09 -0.23 -13.80
CA CYS A 143 8.83 -0.88 -14.16
C CYS A 143 8.50 -0.88 -15.68
N GLN A 144 9.50 -1.16 -16.52
CA GLN A 144 9.32 -1.34 -17.97
C GLN A 144 8.92 -2.77 -18.33
N THR A 145 9.20 -3.72 -17.44
CA THR A 145 8.88 -5.15 -17.58
C THR A 145 8.46 -5.70 -16.22
N ARG A 146 7.92 -6.93 -16.16
CA ARG A 146 7.63 -7.64 -14.89
C ARG A 146 8.82 -8.41 -14.32
N ALA A 147 10.04 -8.17 -14.83
CA ALA A 147 11.24 -8.78 -14.25
C ALA A 147 11.51 -8.20 -12.85
N THR A 148 11.76 -9.05 -11.87
CA THR A 148 12.05 -8.65 -10.48
C THR A 148 13.05 -9.61 -9.87
N MET A 149 13.86 -9.14 -8.92
CA MET A 149 14.74 -10.01 -8.12
C MET A 149 14.02 -10.57 -6.88
N PHE A 150 12.76 -10.18 -6.63
CA PHE A 150 12.04 -10.51 -5.40
C PHE A 150 12.13 -11.99 -4.97
N ASN A 151 11.92 -12.91 -5.92
CA ASN A 151 11.92 -14.35 -5.64
C ASN A 151 13.31 -14.94 -5.38
N ASP A 152 14.40 -14.20 -5.65
CA ASP A 152 15.76 -14.59 -5.28
C ASP A 152 16.05 -14.35 -3.78
N TYR A 153 15.18 -13.60 -3.12
CA TYR A 153 15.35 -13.10 -1.76
C TYR A 153 14.25 -13.58 -0.81
N PHE A 154 13.00 -13.62 -1.32
CA PHE A 154 11.85 -14.19 -0.65
C PHE A 154 11.36 -15.40 -1.47
N HIS A 155 11.70 -16.61 -1.02
CA HIS A 155 11.41 -17.82 -1.79
C HIS A 155 10.04 -18.39 -1.41
N VAL A 156 9.22 -18.75 -2.42
CA VAL A 156 7.94 -19.44 -2.19
C VAL A 156 8.08 -20.65 -1.26
N LYS A 157 9.17 -21.41 -1.37
CA LYS A 157 9.41 -22.59 -0.52
C LYS A 157 9.42 -22.27 0.98
N ASP A 158 9.91 -21.09 1.36
CA ASP A 158 9.99 -20.64 2.76
C ASP A 158 8.59 -20.29 3.28
N TYR A 159 7.70 -19.85 2.39
CA TYR A 159 6.29 -19.55 2.71
C TYR A 159 5.41 -20.80 2.73
N ARG A 160 5.69 -21.82 1.90
CA ARG A 160 4.87 -23.04 1.82
C ARG A 160 4.71 -23.78 3.15
N SER A 161 5.68 -23.66 4.06
CA SER A 161 5.61 -24.23 5.41
C SER A 161 4.83 -23.38 6.42
N LEU A 162 4.49 -22.13 6.08
CA LEU A 162 3.78 -21.25 6.99
C LEU A 162 2.30 -21.64 7.05
N PRO A 163 1.69 -21.74 8.24
CA PRO A 163 0.28 -22.09 8.39
C PRO A 163 -0.66 -21.06 7.75
N THR A 164 -0.17 -19.83 7.58
CA THR A 164 -0.92 -18.76 6.93
C THR A 164 -0.90 -18.85 5.41
N PHE A 165 0.01 -19.59 4.79
CA PHE A 165 0.18 -19.57 3.35
C PHE A 165 -1.00 -20.26 2.64
N GLY A 166 -1.61 -19.52 1.73
CA GLY A 166 -2.75 -19.96 0.93
C GLY A 166 -2.36 -20.63 -0.37
N GLY A 167 -1.39 -20.03 -1.05
CA GLY A 167 -0.94 -20.41 -2.38
C GLY A 167 -0.55 -19.18 -3.19
N THR A 168 -0.14 -19.43 -4.42
CA THR A 168 0.29 -18.44 -5.41
C THR A 168 -0.56 -18.56 -6.66
N TYR A 169 -0.40 -17.60 -7.58
CA TYR A 169 -1.04 -17.62 -8.87
C TYR A 169 -0.77 -18.93 -9.63
N ASP A 170 -1.85 -19.55 -10.11
CA ASP A 170 -1.84 -20.92 -10.67
C ASP A 170 -0.93 -21.10 -11.89
N LYS A 171 -0.71 -20.06 -12.69
CA LYS A 171 0.23 -20.09 -13.83
C LYS A 171 1.67 -19.72 -13.47
N GLU A 172 1.92 -19.24 -12.26
CA GLU A 172 3.24 -18.86 -11.76
C GLU A 172 3.46 -19.41 -10.33
N PRO A 173 3.36 -20.74 -10.10
CA PRO A 173 3.27 -21.32 -8.77
C PRO A 173 4.53 -21.18 -7.91
N GLU A 174 5.66 -20.83 -8.53
CA GLU A 174 6.95 -20.60 -7.88
C GLU A 174 7.27 -19.11 -7.68
N ARG A 175 6.26 -18.23 -7.79
CA ARG A 175 6.38 -16.77 -7.69
C ARG A 175 5.42 -16.18 -6.65
N LEU A 176 5.91 -15.30 -5.77
CA LEU A 176 5.14 -14.71 -4.66
C LEU A 176 4.39 -13.40 -5.01
N GLU A 177 4.62 -12.83 -6.18
CA GLU A 177 4.06 -11.54 -6.62
C GLU A 177 2.53 -11.51 -6.57
N ASN A 178 1.92 -12.67 -6.74
CA ASN A 178 0.50 -12.90 -6.60
C ASN A 178 0.31 -14.07 -5.65
N SER A 179 -0.08 -13.78 -4.41
CA SER A 179 -0.22 -14.78 -3.35
C SER A 179 -1.45 -14.50 -2.49
N PHE A 180 -1.91 -15.52 -1.77
CA PHE A 180 -2.93 -15.33 -0.76
C PHE A 180 -2.59 -16.04 0.52
N HIS A 181 -3.12 -15.53 1.62
CA HIS A 181 -2.83 -15.98 2.97
C HIS A 181 -4.11 -16.01 3.80
N ARG A 182 -4.15 -16.87 4.81
CA ARG A 182 -5.26 -17.01 5.74
C ARG A 182 -4.74 -16.86 7.15
N PHE A 183 -5.47 -16.17 8.01
CA PHE A 183 -5.18 -16.14 9.43
C PHE A 183 -6.46 -16.02 10.23
N GLU A 184 -6.38 -16.28 11.52
CA GLU A 184 -7.49 -16.15 12.45
C GLU A 184 -7.06 -15.29 13.64
N ALA A 185 -7.89 -14.33 14.01
CA ALA A 185 -7.64 -13.43 15.12
C ALA A 185 -8.96 -12.91 15.69
N GLY A 186 -9.06 -12.76 17.01
CA GLY A 186 -10.28 -12.27 17.67
C GLY A 186 -11.53 -13.10 17.35
N GLY A 187 -11.39 -14.41 17.11
CA GLY A 187 -12.49 -15.30 16.71
C GLY A 187 -13.03 -15.07 15.29
N ARG A 188 -12.29 -14.35 14.44
CA ARG A 188 -12.64 -14.03 13.05
C ARG A 188 -11.64 -14.70 12.10
N LYS A 189 -12.13 -15.09 10.92
CA LYS A 189 -11.33 -15.70 9.85
C LYS A 189 -11.03 -14.67 8.78
N PHE A 190 -9.77 -14.56 8.38
CA PHE A 190 -9.32 -13.61 7.38
C PHE A 190 -8.73 -14.30 6.16
N LEU A 191 -8.90 -13.63 5.03
CA LEU A 191 -8.22 -13.88 3.78
C LEU A 191 -7.46 -12.61 3.40
N VAL A 192 -6.18 -12.73 3.06
CA VAL A 192 -5.41 -11.63 2.47
C VAL A 192 -5.01 -12.05 1.07
N ILE A 193 -5.34 -11.24 0.08
CA ILE A 193 -4.91 -11.45 -1.32
C ILE A 193 -3.92 -10.33 -1.65
N CYS A 194 -2.67 -10.71 -1.93
CA CYS A 194 -1.61 -9.81 -2.35
C CYS A 194 -1.45 -9.92 -3.87
N LEU A 195 -1.63 -8.81 -4.59
CA LEU A 195 -1.53 -8.79 -6.06
C LEU A 195 -0.44 -7.81 -6.52
N GLU A 196 0.24 -8.20 -7.59
CA GLU A 196 1.29 -7.45 -8.27
C GLU A 196 0.91 -6.00 -8.62
N PHE A 197 1.90 -5.14 -8.87
CA PHE A 197 1.68 -3.82 -9.43
C PHE A 197 0.92 -3.92 -10.76
N GLY A 198 -0.26 -3.31 -10.81
CA GLY A 198 -1.18 -3.41 -11.93
C GLY A 198 -1.45 -4.88 -12.28
N PRO A 199 -2.36 -5.56 -11.56
CA PRO A 199 -2.60 -6.98 -11.78
C PRO A 199 -3.05 -7.27 -13.22
N ARG A 200 -2.54 -8.34 -13.82
CA ARG A 200 -3.01 -8.84 -15.12
C ARG A 200 -4.45 -9.35 -15.05
N THR A 201 -5.14 -9.39 -16.19
CA THR A 201 -6.53 -9.86 -16.26
C THR A 201 -6.67 -11.32 -15.84
N ASP A 202 -5.73 -12.19 -16.23
CA ASP A 202 -5.77 -13.60 -15.83
C ASP A 202 -5.43 -13.82 -14.35
N VAL A 203 -4.63 -12.92 -13.75
CA VAL A 203 -4.43 -12.88 -12.29
C VAL A 203 -5.74 -12.55 -11.59
N LEU A 204 -6.57 -11.66 -12.15
CA LEU A 204 -7.91 -11.39 -11.59
C LEU A 204 -8.84 -12.59 -11.71
N ARG A 205 -8.79 -13.37 -12.80
CA ARG A 205 -9.51 -14.66 -12.86
C ARG A 205 -9.14 -15.55 -11.67
N TRP A 206 -7.85 -15.73 -11.42
CA TRP A 206 -7.36 -16.52 -10.29
C TRP A 206 -7.80 -15.93 -8.94
N ALA A 207 -7.63 -14.62 -8.73
CA ALA A 207 -8.02 -13.96 -7.48
C ALA A 207 -9.54 -14.05 -7.21
N ASN A 208 -10.38 -14.02 -8.26
CA ASN A 208 -11.82 -14.27 -8.12
C ASN A 208 -12.09 -15.67 -7.59
N LYS A 209 -11.42 -16.70 -8.12
CA LYS A 209 -11.55 -18.09 -7.63
C LYS A 209 -11.11 -18.21 -6.17
N VAL A 210 -9.99 -17.58 -5.81
CA VAL A 210 -9.50 -17.57 -4.42
C VAL A 210 -10.52 -16.91 -3.49
N ALA A 211 -11.09 -15.77 -3.87
CA ALA A 211 -12.10 -15.08 -3.06
C ALA A 211 -13.38 -15.93 -2.88
N GLU A 212 -13.82 -16.61 -3.94
CA GLU A 212 -14.99 -17.51 -3.93
C GLU A 212 -14.77 -18.73 -3.04
N GLU A 213 -13.62 -19.41 -3.16
CA GLU A 213 -13.28 -20.59 -2.34
C GLU A 213 -13.06 -20.27 -0.86
N ASN A 214 -12.92 -18.99 -0.53
CA ASN A 214 -12.73 -18.48 0.83
C ASN A 214 -13.85 -17.51 1.22
N ALA A 215 -15.07 -17.73 0.71
CA ALA A 215 -16.23 -16.88 0.95
C ALA A 215 -16.62 -16.77 2.44
N ASP A 216 -16.21 -17.72 3.29
CA ASP A 216 -16.44 -17.71 4.75
C ASP A 216 -15.45 -16.81 5.53
N ARG A 217 -14.55 -16.10 4.84
CA ARG A 217 -13.47 -15.30 5.44
C ARG A 217 -13.59 -13.83 5.06
N GLU A 218 -13.24 -12.94 5.97
CA GLU A 218 -13.15 -11.51 5.70
C GLU A 218 -11.90 -11.20 4.86
N ALA A 219 -12.13 -10.79 3.61
CA ALA A 219 -11.07 -10.59 2.63
C ALA A 219 -10.51 -9.16 2.65
N ILE A 220 -9.18 -9.07 2.66
CA ILE A 220 -8.40 -7.84 2.52
C ILE A 220 -7.60 -7.94 1.22
N LEU A 221 -7.81 -7.00 0.30
CA LEU A 221 -6.98 -6.86 -0.89
C LEU A 221 -5.78 -5.97 -0.59
N VAL A 222 -4.57 -6.45 -0.85
CA VAL A 222 -3.33 -5.68 -0.81
C VAL A 222 -2.76 -5.64 -2.21
N THR A 223 -2.58 -4.45 -2.75
CA THR A 223 -1.91 -4.23 -4.04
C THR A 223 -1.27 -2.85 -4.02
N HIS A 224 -0.25 -2.60 -4.84
CA HIS A 224 0.41 -1.31 -4.81
C HIS A 224 -0.43 -0.18 -5.42
N VAL A 225 -1.37 -0.50 -6.32
CA VAL A 225 -2.20 0.50 -7.01
C VAL A 225 -3.68 0.24 -6.78
N TYR A 226 -4.36 1.20 -6.14
CA TYR A 226 -5.81 1.13 -5.99
C TYR A 226 -6.48 2.51 -5.81
N MET A 227 -6.29 3.14 -4.66
CA MET A 227 -6.73 4.51 -4.35
C MET A 227 -5.69 5.55 -4.80
N TYR A 228 -6.16 6.75 -5.11
CA TYR A 228 -5.38 7.95 -5.36
C TYR A 228 -5.50 8.92 -4.17
N ASN A 229 -4.64 9.94 -4.12
CA ASN A 229 -4.56 10.93 -3.04
C ASN A 229 -5.68 11.99 -3.10
N ASP A 230 -6.69 11.80 -3.95
CA ASP A 230 -7.88 12.64 -4.07
C ASP A 230 -9.14 11.94 -3.52
N ASP A 231 -8.96 10.91 -2.69
CA ASP A 231 -10.01 10.05 -2.12
C ASP A 231 -10.88 9.34 -3.18
N THR A 232 -10.35 9.15 -4.39
CA THR A 232 -10.97 8.30 -5.42
C THR A 232 -10.08 7.13 -5.78
N ARG A 233 -10.64 6.12 -6.44
CA ARG A 233 -9.84 5.06 -7.08
C ARG A 233 -9.10 5.61 -8.30
N TYR A 234 -8.00 4.97 -8.66
CA TYR A 234 -7.48 5.07 -10.01
C TYR A 234 -8.58 4.73 -11.03
N ASN A 235 -8.72 5.54 -12.07
CA ASN A 235 -9.68 5.33 -13.14
C ASN A 235 -9.15 5.93 -14.45
N TRP A 236 -8.34 5.17 -15.16
CA TRP A 236 -7.69 5.55 -16.40
C TRP A 236 -8.71 5.95 -17.47
N ALA A 237 -9.79 5.19 -17.59
CA ALA A 237 -10.85 5.48 -18.56
C ALA A 237 -11.49 6.86 -18.37
N ALA A 238 -11.62 7.34 -17.13
CA ALA A 238 -12.24 8.64 -16.83
C ALA A 238 -11.21 9.79 -16.66
N LYS A 239 -10.02 9.50 -16.15
CA LYS A 239 -9.04 10.51 -15.73
C LYS A 239 -7.78 10.53 -16.58
N ALA A 240 -7.46 9.43 -17.25
CA ALA A 240 -6.24 9.26 -18.05
C ALA A 240 -5.00 9.81 -17.31
N THR A 241 -4.22 10.65 -17.97
CA THR A 241 -2.99 11.26 -17.45
C THR A 241 -3.18 12.22 -16.28
N LYS A 242 -4.42 12.57 -15.90
CA LYS A 242 -4.67 13.38 -14.69
C LYS A 242 -4.32 12.63 -13.40
N GLN A 243 -4.34 11.31 -13.43
CA GLN A 243 -3.75 10.47 -12.38
C GLN A 243 -2.37 10.01 -12.86
N THR A 244 -1.36 10.85 -12.60
CA THR A 244 -0.02 10.74 -13.18
C THR A 244 0.70 9.44 -12.87
N TRP A 245 0.33 8.78 -11.78
CA TRP A 245 0.90 7.50 -11.33
C TRP A 245 -0.04 6.32 -11.62
N ASN A 246 -0.96 6.41 -12.58
CA ASN A 246 -1.81 5.26 -12.95
C ASN A 246 -0.96 4.17 -13.64
N PRO A 247 -1.15 2.87 -13.35
CA PRO A 247 -0.37 1.77 -13.92
C PRO A 247 -0.39 1.72 -15.45
N HIS A 248 -1.46 2.17 -16.11
CA HIS A 248 -1.53 2.28 -17.57
C HIS A 248 -0.52 3.28 -18.16
N SER A 249 0.03 4.19 -17.35
CA SER A 249 1.08 5.13 -17.76
C SER A 249 2.49 4.53 -17.73
N TYR A 250 2.67 3.34 -17.15
CA TYR A 250 4.00 2.74 -16.96
C TYR A 250 4.44 1.92 -18.18
N GLY A 251 5.76 1.78 -18.36
CA GLY A 251 6.32 1.03 -19.47
C GLY A 251 5.85 -0.43 -19.51
N VAL A 252 5.60 -1.04 -18.34
CA VAL A 252 5.07 -2.40 -18.22
C VAL A 252 3.70 -2.57 -18.89
N ALA A 253 2.84 -1.54 -18.89
CA ALA A 253 1.55 -1.59 -19.57
C ALA A 253 1.77 -1.79 -21.08
N LYS A 254 2.63 -0.96 -21.69
CA LYS A 254 3.01 -1.14 -23.11
C LYS A 254 3.68 -2.50 -23.37
N ALA A 255 4.57 -2.95 -22.48
CA ALA A 255 5.26 -4.23 -22.63
C ALA A 255 4.32 -5.45 -22.52
N THR A 256 3.12 -5.28 -21.95
CA THR A 256 2.11 -6.33 -21.76
C THR A 256 0.87 -6.12 -22.61
N ALA A 257 0.95 -5.31 -23.67
CA ALA A 257 -0.19 -4.97 -24.54
C ALA A 257 -1.39 -4.42 -23.74
N ASP A 258 -1.10 -3.63 -22.70
CA ASP A 258 -2.05 -3.04 -21.76
C ASP A 258 -2.84 -4.06 -20.92
N ASP A 259 -2.32 -5.29 -20.75
CA ASP A 259 -2.86 -6.26 -19.79
C ASP A 259 -2.47 -5.91 -18.35
N ILE A 260 -3.10 -4.85 -17.86
CA ILE A 260 -2.91 -4.25 -16.55
C ILE A 260 -4.25 -3.74 -16.05
N ASN A 261 -4.45 -3.74 -14.73
CA ASN A 261 -5.70 -3.28 -14.14
C ASN A 261 -5.43 -2.21 -13.09
N ASP A 262 -6.19 -1.12 -13.15
CA ASP A 262 -6.17 -0.07 -12.13
C ASP A 262 -7.24 -0.25 -11.03
N GLY A 263 -7.30 0.66 -10.06
CA GLY A 263 -8.18 0.54 -8.90
C GLY A 263 -9.67 0.40 -9.24
N GLU A 264 -10.19 1.16 -10.20
CA GLU A 264 -11.60 1.08 -10.61
C GLU A 264 -11.88 -0.23 -11.36
N GLU A 265 -10.92 -0.72 -12.13
CA GLU A 265 -11.03 -2.03 -12.76
C GLU A 265 -10.98 -3.17 -11.74
N LEU A 266 -10.08 -3.11 -10.76
CA LEU A 266 -10.03 -4.06 -9.64
C LEU A 266 -11.33 -4.05 -8.83
N TRP A 267 -11.92 -2.88 -8.60
CA TRP A 267 -13.22 -2.78 -7.96
C TRP A 267 -14.29 -3.53 -8.75
N LYS A 268 -14.41 -3.28 -10.06
CA LYS A 268 -15.45 -3.88 -10.92
C LYS A 268 -15.23 -5.36 -11.21
N LYS A 269 -13.98 -5.77 -11.42
CA LYS A 269 -13.62 -7.11 -11.89
C LYS A 269 -13.36 -8.09 -10.74
N LEU A 270 -13.14 -7.59 -9.51
CA LEU A 270 -12.86 -8.42 -8.33
C LEU A 270 -13.66 -7.96 -7.10
N VAL A 271 -13.30 -6.82 -6.48
CA VAL A 271 -13.71 -6.51 -5.09
C VAL A 271 -15.23 -6.44 -4.95
N SER A 272 -15.91 -5.76 -5.86
CA SER A 272 -17.37 -5.59 -5.80
C SER A 272 -18.17 -6.84 -6.17
N LYS A 273 -17.51 -7.90 -6.68
CA LYS A 273 -18.16 -9.15 -7.10
C LYS A 273 -18.25 -10.18 -5.98
N HIS A 274 -17.53 -9.98 -4.88
CA HIS A 274 -17.52 -10.91 -3.75
C HIS A 274 -17.99 -10.24 -2.47
N GLY A 275 -18.96 -10.85 -1.80
CA GLY A 275 -19.54 -10.34 -0.55
C GLY A 275 -18.60 -10.38 0.67
N ASN A 276 -17.42 -10.98 0.51
CA ASN A 276 -16.46 -11.23 1.57
C ASN A 276 -15.34 -10.19 1.68
N PHE A 277 -15.13 -9.31 0.69
CA PHE A 277 -14.18 -8.19 0.83
C PHE A 277 -14.67 -7.16 1.84
N ILE A 278 -13.80 -6.82 2.79
CA ILE A 278 -14.05 -5.79 3.80
C ILE A 278 -13.12 -4.58 3.64
N MET A 279 -11.96 -4.78 3.00
CA MET A 279 -10.92 -3.76 2.95
C MET A 279 -10.03 -3.89 1.71
N THR A 280 -9.56 -2.75 1.18
CA THR A 280 -8.43 -2.67 0.25
C THR A 280 -7.37 -1.70 0.76
N LEU A 281 -6.10 -2.01 0.50
CA LEU A 281 -4.94 -1.23 0.92
C LEU A 281 -3.96 -1.08 -0.24
N ASN A 282 -3.47 0.14 -0.48
CA ASN A 282 -2.42 0.41 -1.46
C ASN A 282 -1.44 1.52 -1.05
N GLY A 283 -0.27 1.51 -1.70
CA GLY A 283 0.81 2.50 -1.58
C GLY A 283 0.88 3.42 -2.80
N HIS A 284 2.10 3.64 -3.32
CA HIS A 284 2.40 4.21 -4.65
C HIS A 284 2.26 5.72 -4.78
N VAL A 285 1.14 6.25 -4.28
CA VAL A 285 0.71 7.60 -4.63
C VAL A 285 1.39 8.64 -3.76
N LEU A 286 2.00 9.65 -4.38
CA LEU A 286 2.67 10.76 -3.68
C LEU A 286 1.65 11.83 -3.21
N GLY A 287 2.12 13.04 -2.94
CA GLY A 287 1.31 14.11 -2.35
C GLY A 287 1.36 14.05 -0.82
N ASP A 288 0.20 14.13 -0.15
CA ASP A 288 0.11 13.80 1.28
C ASP A 288 0.32 12.31 1.54
N GLY A 289 0.15 11.49 0.49
CA GLY A 289 0.36 10.04 0.48
C GLY A 289 -0.77 9.28 1.16
N LEU A 290 -1.92 9.91 1.36
CA LEU A 290 -3.03 9.33 2.12
C LEU A 290 -4.32 9.45 1.30
N GLY A 291 -5.22 8.49 1.48
CA GLY A 291 -6.55 8.54 0.90
C GLY A 291 -7.45 7.52 1.55
N LYS A 292 -8.73 7.84 1.65
CA LYS A 292 -9.72 6.89 2.17
C LYS A 292 -11.07 7.03 1.48
N LEU A 293 -11.71 5.89 1.28
CA LEU A 293 -13.04 5.80 0.71
C LEU A 293 -13.78 4.60 1.33
N VAL A 294 -15.08 4.76 1.57
CA VAL A 294 -15.97 3.62 1.78
C VAL A 294 -16.90 3.56 0.57
N SER A 295 -16.93 2.42 -0.11
CA SER A 295 -17.85 2.18 -1.23
C SER A 295 -18.76 1.00 -0.92
N GLN A 296 -19.96 1.05 -1.49
CA GLN A 296 -20.91 -0.04 -1.39
C GLN A 296 -20.81 -0.96 -2.61
N THR A 297 -20.72 -2.26 -2.37
CA THR A 297 -20.93 -3.26 -3.42
C THR A 297 -22.39 -3.22 -3.92
N PRO A 298 -22.73 -3.88 -5.04
CA PRO A 298 -24.12 -4.02 -5.49
C PRO A 298 -25.07 -4.55 -4.41
N ASP A 299 -24.58 -5.44 -3.53
CA ASP A 299 -25.32 -5.99 -2.38
C ASP A 299 -25.31 -5.07 -1.15
N LYS A 300 -24.98 -3.78 -1.33
CA LYS A 300 -24.96 -2.73 -0.29
C LYS A 300 -24.01 -3.02 0.87
N ARG A 301 -22.88 -3.68 0.58
CA ARG A 301 -21.83 -3.99 1.55
C ARG A 301 -20.78 -2.90 1.55
N ASP A 302 -20.54 -2.30 2.70
CA ASP A 302 -19.49 -1.29 2.88
C ASP A 302 -18.09 -1.92 2.87
N VAL A 303 -17.25 -1.48 1.93
CA VAL A 303 -15.83 -1.86 1.80
C VAL A 303 -14.95 -0.63 2.04
N ALA A 304 -14.10 -0.70 3.05
CA ALA A 304 -13.12 0.34 3.34
C ALA A 304 -11.94 0.27 2.35
N GLN A 305 -11.49 1.39 1.83
CA GLN A 305 -10.39 1.45 0.86
C GLN A 305 -9.43 2.53 1.34
N MET A 306 -8.14 2.22 1.42
CA MET A 306 -7.14 3.11 2.00
C MET A 306 -5.86 3.14 1.18
N LEU A 307 -5.44 4.36 0.84
CA LEU A 307 -4.09 4.67 0.39
C LEU A 307 -3.24 5.04 1.62
N VAL A 308 -2.04 4.45 1.69
CA VAL A 308 -1.04 4.76 2.70
C VAL A 308 0.33 4.79 2.03
N ASN A 309 0.98 5.95 2.00
CA ASN A 309 2.33 6.12 1.49
C ASN A 309 3.06 7.19 2.30
N PHE A 310 4.07 6.78 3.06
CA PHE A 310 4.84 7.71 3.89
C PHE A 310 6.15 8.15 3.24
N GLN A 311 6.48 7.67 2.03
CA GLN A 311 7.83 7.81 1.47
C GLN A 311 8.32 9.27 1.31
N MET A 312 7.38 10.20 1.20
CA MET A 312 7.66 11.64 1.06
C MET A 312 7.93 12.37 2.38
N LYS A 313 7.77 11.70 3.53
CA LYS A 313 8.17 12.27 4.83
C LYS A 313 9.72 12.22 4.96
N PRO A 314 10.33 13.00 5.87
CA PRO A 314 11.78 13.01 6.06
C PRO A 314 12.36 11.61 6.29
N LYS A 315 13.65 11.43 5.98
CA LYS A 315 14.36 10.15 6.11
C LYS A 315 13.67 8.96 5.41
N GLY A 316 13.01 9.23 4.28
CA GLY A 316 12.29 8.22 3.50
C GLY A 316 10.96 7.78 4.11
N GLY A 317 10.45 8.49 5.12
CA GLY A 317 9.19 8.18 5.79
C GLY A 317 9.24 8.18 7.31
N ASP A 318 10.36 8.58 7.93
CA ASP A 318 10.56 8.66 9.40
C ASP A 318 10.04 7.43 10.18
N GLY A 319 10.13 6.23 9.62
CA GLY A 319 9.65 5.01 10.27
C GLY A 319 8.14 4.96 10.54
N TRP A 320 7.30 5.77 9.91
CA TRP A 320 5.84 5.70 10.08
C TRP A 320 5.26 4.37 9.59
N LEU A 321 4.42 3.77 10.43
CA LEU A 321 3.61 2.60 10.10
C LEU A 321 2.14 2.88 10.44
N ARG A 322 1.23 2.16 9.79
CA ARG A 322 -0.21 2.25 10.08
C ARG A 322 -0.65 1.03 10.89
N LEU A 323 -1.42 1.28 11.94
CA LEU A 323 -2.01 0.27 12.81
C LEU A 323 -3.51 0.20 12.53
N LEU A 324 -3.99 -1.00 12.23
CA LEU A 324 -5.41 -1.32 12.09
C LEU A 324 -5.82 -2.15 13.31
N GLU A 325 -6.39 -1.51 14.34
CA GLU A 325 -6.93 -2.22 15.50
C GLU A 325 -8.36 -2.66 15.21
N PHE A 326 -8.55 -3.95 14.96
CA PHE A 326 -9.86 -4.56 14.88
C PHE A 326 -10.43 -4.70 16.29
N LYS A 327 -11.49 -3.95 16.57
CA LYS A 327 -12.11 -3.90 17.89
C LYS A 327 -12.86 -5.20 18.21
N ALA A 328 -12.97 -5.50 19.50
CA ALA A 328 -13.68 -6.67 20.03
C ALA A 328 -15.18 -6.71 19.69
N ASP A 329 -15.79 -5.60 19.25
CA ASP A 329 -17.18 -5.56 18.74
C ASP A 329 -17.37 -6.33 17.41
N GLY A 330 -16.25 -6.76 16.81
CA GLY A 330 -16.19 -7.52 15.58
C GLY A 330 -16.57 -6.71 14.34
N ARG A 331 -16.55 -5.38 14.41
CA ARG A 331 -16.90 -4.50 13.27
C ARG A 331 -15.96 -3.31 13.14
N ALA A 332 -15.74 -2.54 14.20
CA ALA A 332 -14.96 -1.32 14.13
C ALA A 332 -13.47 -1.65 13.92
N VAL A 333 -12.83 -0.86 13.07
CA VAL A 333 -11.39 -0.86 12.88
C VAL A 333 -10.89 0.55 13.15
N GLU A 334 -10.14 0.69 14.24
CA GLU A 334 -9.46 1.94 14.56
C GLU A 334 -8.17 2.00 13.76
N VAL A 335 -8.04 3.05 12.95
CA VAL A 335 -6.84 3.34 12.18
C VAL A 335 -6.05 4.39 12.92
N SER A 336 -4.76 4.11 13.16
CA SER A 336 -3.82 5.08 13.76
C SER A 336 -2.44 4.94 13.12
N ASP A 337 -1.72 6.05 12.96
CA ASP A 337 -0.35 6.03 12.45
C ASP A 337 0.64 6.33 13.59
N TYR A 338 1.71 5.55 13.65
CA TYR A 338 2.76 5.65 14.66
C TYR A 338 4.14 5.52 14.03
N SER A 339 5.12 6.28 14.51
CA SER A 339 6.52 6.14 14.14
C SER A 339 7.34 5.67 15.34
N PRO A 340 7.95 4.46 15.28
CA PRO A 340 8.85 3.96 16.31
C PRO A 340 10.14 4.78 16.45
N THR A 341 10.64 5.39 15.37
CA THR A 341 11.89 6.16 15.39
C THR A 341 11.69 7.59 15.88
N ARG A 342 10.47 8.11 15.77
CA ARG A 342 10.08 9.39 16.37
C ARG A 342 9.50 9.23 17.76
N ASN A 343 9.03 8.03 18.12
CA ASN A 343 8.19 7.78 19.29
C ASN A 343 6.98 8.73 19.33
N GLN A 344 6.26 8.83 18.21
CA GLN A 344 5.16 9.78 18.03
C GLN A 344 4.00 9.16 17.25
N GLN A 345 2.78 9.58 17.59
CA GLN A 345 1.58 9.37 16.81
C GLN A 345 1.31 10.61 15.95
N ASN A 346 0.61 10.42 14.83
CA ASN A 346 -0.05 11.50 14.12
C ASN A 346 -1.57 11.36 14.31
N VAL A 347 -2.17 12.25 15.08
CA VAL A 347 -3.60 12.23 15.41
C VAL A 347 -4.43 13.16 14.51
N SER A 348 -3.90 13.53 13.33
CA SER A 348 -4.68 14.20 12.31
C SER A 348 -5.81 13.28 11.80
N VAL A 349 -6.85 13.86 11.20
CA VAL A 349 -8.03 13.12 10.71
C VAL A 349 -7.73 12.16 9.55
N GLN A 350 -6.58 12.29 8.88
CA GLN A 350 -6.14 11.35 7.84
C GLN A 350 -5.29 10.20 8.41
N ASN A 351 -4.83 10.34 9.65
CA ASN A 351 -3.92 9.41 10.30
C ASN A 351 -4.58 8.68 11.49
N HIS A 352 -5.67 9.24 12.05
CA HIS A 352 -6.44 8.65 13.15
C HIS A 352 -7.93 8.75 12.88
N PHE A 353 -8.59 7.60 12.65
CA PHE A 353 -10.02 7.52 12.35
C PHE A 353 -10.56 6.09 12.52
N THR A 354 -11.87 5.95 12.66
CA THR A 354 -12.53 4.64 12.69
C THR A 354 -13.21 4.35 11.34
N VAL A 355 -13.09 3.11 10.86
CA VAL A 355 -13.96 2.56 9.81
C VAL A 355 -14.76 1.38 10.34
N ALA A 356 -15.95 1.14 9.79
CA ALA A 356 -16.82 0.06 10.22
C ALA A 356 -17.31 -0.77 9.02
N PRO A 357 -16.38 -1.45 8.30
CA PRO A 357 -16.73 -2.23 7.14
C PRO A 357 -17.75 -3.31 7.50
N SER A 358 -18.43 -3.76 6.46
CA SER A 358 -19.58 -4.62 6.59
C SER A 358 -19.12 -6.04 7.02
N LYS A 359 -19.76 -6.68 8.01
CA LYS A 359 -19.38 -8.04 8.48
C LYS A 359 -19.68 -9.11 7.46
N VAL A 360 -18.77 -10.04 7.18
CA VAL A 360 -19.08 -11.16 6.28
C VAL A 360 -20.15 -12.05 6.91
N ALA A 361 -21.16 -12.44 6.10
CA ALA A 361 -22.22 -13.32 6.57
C ALA A 361 -21.60 -14.64 7.03
N LYS A 362 -21.96 -15.09 8.23
CA LYS A 362 -21.57 -16.43 8.68
C LYS A 362 -22.28 -17.43 7.76
N ALA A 363 -21.51 -18.32 7.13
CA ALA A 363 -22.02 -19.42 6.32
C ALA A 363 -22.91 -20.37 7.13
#